data_AF-A0A496SNI0-F1
#
_entry.id   AF-A0A496SNI0-F1
#
_cell.length_a   1.000
_cell.length_b   1.000
_cell.length_c   1.000
_cell.angle_alpha   90.00
_cell.angle_beta   90.00
_cell.angle_gamma   90.00
#
_symmetry.space_group_name_H-M   'P 1'
#
loop_
_entity.id
_entity.type
_entity.pdbx_description
1 polymer ?
#
loop_
_entity_poly.entity_id
_entity_poly.type
_entity_poly.pdbx_seq_one_letter_code
_entity_poly.pdbx_strand_id
1 'polypeptide(L)'
;MKTRILIRTAALWLAFILLNFLSCASSPCPQIEVHFSPNGGVQQAVAKRIDEAQESIDVAMYAFTNRELAWALVKAQQKGIDVRVLLDGKFSSSCKYCKKRFLCRRNVEVRLYRSPLK
;
A
#
# COMPACT_ATOMS: atom_id res chain seq x y z
N MET A 1 30.61 10.93 -44.00
CA MET A 1 29.26 10.41 -43.67
C MET A 1 29.21 9.64 -42.34
N LYS A 2 30.19 8.78 -42.03
CA LYS A 2 30.24 7.94 -40.80
C LYS A 2 30.33 8.72 -39.47
N THR A 3 31.07 9.83 -39.44
CA THR A 3 31.25 10.68 -38.24
C THR A 3 29.96 11.40 -37.80
N ARG A 4 29.09 11.78 -38.74
CA ARG A 4 27.79 12.43 -38.42
C ARG A 4 26.77 11.46 -37.81
N ILE A 5 26.91 10.16 -38.06
CA ILE A 5 26.02 9.12 -37.53
C ILE A 5 26.44 8.78 -36.08
N LEU A 6 27.74 8.63 -35.84
CA LEU A 6 28.31 8.37 -34.51
C LEU A 6 27.99 9.46 -33.48
N ILE A 7 28.06 10.73 -33.87
CA ILE A 7 27.74 11.86 -32.98
C ILE A 7 26.24 11.88 -32.62
N ARG A 8 25.37 11.53 -33.58
CA ARG A 8 23.91 11.48 -33.36
C ARG A 8 23.51 10.34 -32.45
N THR A 9 24.09 9.16 -32.62
CA THR A 9 23.82 8.03 -31.73
C THR A 9 24.37 8.28 -30.34
N ALA A 10 25.57 8.87 -30.21
CA ALA A 10 26.13 9.25 -28.92
C ALA A 10 25.26 10.30 -28.19
N ALA A 11 24.76 11.31 -28.91
CA ALA A 11 23.83 12.30 -28.35
C ALA A 11 22.49 11.70 -27.93
N LEU A 12 21.96 10.72 -28.66
CA LEU A 12 20.73 10.00 -28.30
C LEU A 12 20.94 9.12 -27.05
N TRP A 13 22.08 8.44 -26.93
CA TRP A 13 22.43 7.68 -25.73
C TRP A 13 22.68 8.59 -24.53
N LEU A 14 23.36 9.74 -24.71
CA LEU A 14 23.56 10.73 -23.65
C LEU A 14 22.22 11.33 -23.20
N ALA A 15 21.33 11.65 -24.13
CA ALA A 15 19.99 12.14 -23.83
C ALA A 15 19.16 11.08 -23.08
N PHE A 16 19.22 9.81 -23.49
CA PHE A 16 18.57 8.71 -22.78
C PHE A 16 19.12 8.53 -21.36
N ILE A 17 20.43 8.63 -21.17
CA ILE A 17 21.07 8.59 -19.85
C ILE A 17 20.64 9.81 -19.01
N LEU A 18 20.67 11.03 -19.57
CA LEU A 18 20.20 12.25 -18.90
C LEU A 18 18.71 12.19 -18.52
N LEU A 19 17.86 11.58 -19.37
CA LEU A 19 16.44 11.36 -19.10
C LEU A 19 16.20 10.39 -17.93
N ASN A 20 17.06 9.37 -17.77
CA ASN A 20 16.97 8.43 -16.64
C ASN A 20 17.49 9.04 -15.32
N PHE A 21 18.44 9.98 -15.38
CA PHE A 21 18.99 10.63 -14.18
C PHE A 21 18.09 11.72 -13.58
N LEU A 22 17.11 12.24 -14.32
CA LEU A 22 16.22 13.32 -13.83
C LEU A 22 15.13 12.84 -12.84
N SER A 23 14.96 11.53 -12.64
CA SER A 23 13.90 10.96 -11.79
C SER A 23 14.18 10.94 -10.29
N CYS A 24 15.34 11.44 -9.83
CA CYS A 24 15.76 11.29 -8.42
C CYS A 24 15.30 12.43 -7.47
N ALA A 25 14.63 13.48 -7.95
CA ALA A 25 14.56 14.75 -7.20
C ALA A 25 13.33 15.00 -6.30
N SER A 26 12.38 14.07 -6.16
CA SER A 26 11.16 14.32 -5.36
C SER A 26 10.90 13.24 -4.32
N SER A 27 11.65 13.28 -3.21
CA SER A 27 11.19 12.67 -1.97
C SER A 27 10.22 13.64 -1.29
N PRO A 28 8.91 13.36 -1.23
CA PRO A 28 7.98 14.24 -0.53
C PRO A 28 8.37 14.32 0.94
N CYS A 29 8.41 15.54 1.48
CA CYS A 29 8.57 15.78 2.91
C CYS A 29 7.40 15.09 3.65
N PRO A 30 7.64 14.39 4.77
CA PRO A 30 6.58 13.73 5.52
C PRO A 30 5.54 14.75 5.98
N GLN A 31 4.35 14.71 5.36
CA GLN A 31 3.23 15.58 5.69
C GLN A 31 2.26 14.85 6.62
N ILE A 32 1.88 15.50 7.72
CA ILE A 32 0.86 14.98 8.64
C ILE A 32 -0.50 15.47 8.16
N GLU A 33 -1.42 14.55 7.91
CA GLU A 33 -2.82 14.81 7.58
C GLU A 33 -3.72 14.33 8.72
N VAL A 34 -4.70 15.13 9.11
CA VAL A 34 -5.65 14.81 10.18
C VAL A 34 -7.06 14.78 9.61
N HIS A 35 -7.78 13.69 9.85
CA HIS A 35 -9.14 13.47 9.36
C HIS A 35 -10.07 13.09 10.51
N PHE A 36 -11.30 13.60 10.49
CA PHE A 36 -12.31 13.34 11.52
C PHE A 36 -13.55 12.65 10.93
N SER A 37 -14.11 11.69 11.66
CA SER A 37 -15.40 11.08 11.31
C SER A 37 -16.58 11.96 11.76
N PRO A 38 -17.77 11.84 11.13
CA PRO A 38 -18.06 10.94 10.01
C PRO A 38 -17.67 11.52 8.63
N ASN A 39 -17.64 12.85 8.49
CA ASN A 39 -17.63 13.50 7.17
C ASN A 39 -16.24 13.96 6.67
N GLY A 40 -15.18 13.81 7.47
CA GLY A 40 -13.82 14.22 7.11
C GLY A 40 -13.04 13.25 6.23
N GLY A 41 -13.71 12.30 5.58
CA GLY A 41 -13.12 11.45 4.55
C GLY A 41 -12.09 10.41 5.05
N VAL A 42 -12.20 9.97 6.31
CA VAL A 42 -11.23 9.05 6.94
C VAL A 42 -11.03 7.77 6.11
N GLN A 43 -12.10 7.18 5.59
CA GLN A 43 -12.02 5.97 4.77
C GLN A 43 -11.26 6.21 3.47
N GLN A 44 -11.55 7.32 2.79
CA GLN A 44 -10.90 7.70 1.53
C GLN A 44 -9.42 7.99 1.75
N ALA A 45 -9.07 8.67 2.84
CA ALA A 45 -7.68 8.94 3.22
C ALA A 45 -6.89 7.64 3.43
N VAL A 46 -7.42 6.70 4.21
CA VAL A 46 -6.77 5.39 4.43
C VAL A 46 -6.69 4.57 3.13
N ALA A 47 -7.77 4.55 2.33
CA ALA A 47 -7.77 3.84 1.04
C ALA A 47 -6.73 4.39 0.07
N LYS A 48 -6.54 5.72 0.02
CA LYS A 48 -5.50 6.37 -0.76
C LYS A 48 -4.10 5.93 -0.32
N ARG A 49 -3.82 5.88 0.98
CA ARG A 49 -2.53 5.42 1.50
C ARG A 49 -2.25 3.93 1.18
N ILE A 50 -3.28 3.09 1.19
CA ILE A 50 -3.16 1.70 0.76
C ILE A 50 -2.83 1.61 -0.73
N ASP A 51 -3.44 2.46 -1.57
CA ASP A 51 -3.22 2.44 -3.02
C ASP A 51 -1.85 2.99 -3.45
N GLU A 52 -1.31 3.94 -2.69
CA GLU A 52 0.00 4.58 -2.89
C GLU A 52 1.19 3.75 -2.36
N ALA A 53 0.94 2.71 -1.56
CA ALA A 53 2.00 1.88 -1.00
C ALA A 53 2.82 1.19 -2.11
N GLN A 54 4.15 1.12 -1.92
CA GLN A 54 5.07 0.59 -2.94
C GLN A 54 5.71 -0.75 -2.54
N GLU A 55 5.94 -0.98 -1.25
CA GLU A 55 6.70 -2.14 -0.77
C GLU A 55 5.89 -3.05 0.14
N SER A 56 5.32 -2.49 1.21
CA SER A 56 4.58 -3.25 2.21
C SER A 56 3.44 -2.45 2.86
N ILE A 57 2.48 -3.18 3.42
CA ILE A 57 1.38 -2.67 4.24
C ILE A 57 1.23 -3.55 5.46
N ASP A 58 1.47 -2.96 6.63
CA ASP A 58 1.22 -3.56 7.93
C ASP A 58 -0.04 -2.97 8.55
N VAL A 59 -1.00 -3.85 8.84
CA VAL A 59 -2.26 -3.46 9.49
C VAL A 59 -2.32 -4.06 10.88
N ALA A 60 -2.48 -3.22 11.90
CA ALA A 60 -2.87 -3.64 13.24
C ALA A 60 -4.27 -3.08 13.55
N MET A 61 -5.23 -3.96 13.83
CA MET A 61 -6.62 -3.52 13.99
C MET A 61 -7.40 -4.34 15.01
N TYR A 62 -8.13 -3.66 15.89
CA TYR A 62 -9.09 -4.29 16.80
C TYR A 62 -10.31 -4.81 16.03
N ALA A 63 -11.03 -3.92 15.35
CA ALA A 63 -12.28 -4.22 14.65
C ALA A 63 -12.17 -3.99 13.13
N PHE A 64 -11.75 -5.02 12.39
CA PHE A 64 -11.62 -4.92 10.93
C PHE A 64 -12.87 -5.40 10.18
N THR A 65 -13.83 -4.49 9.97
CA THR A 65 -15.15 -4.78 9.36
C THR A 65 -15.41 -4.04 8.05
N ASN A 66 -14.59 -3.06 7.69
CA ASN A 66 -14.80 -2.22 6.50
C ASN A 66 -14.57 -3.03 5.21
N ARG A 67 -15.57 -3.07 4.32
CA ARG A 67 -15.50 -3.84 3.05
C ARG A 67 -14.56 -3.19 2.03
N GLU A 68 -14.55 -1.87 1.94
CA GLU A 68 -13.75 -1.15 0.95
C GLU A 68 -12.26 -1.24 1.28
N LEU A 69 -11.89 -1.04 2.54
CA LEU A 69 -10.50 -1.19 2.97
C LEU A 69 -10.00 -2.64 2.80
N ALA A 70 -10.85 -3.64 3.06
CA ALA A 70 -10.48 -5.03 2.81
C ALA A 70 -10.20 -5.31 1.33
N TRP A 71 -10.97 -4.72 0.42
CA TRP A 71 -10.70 -4.81 -1.02
C TRP A 71 -9.45 -4.02 -1.43
N ALA A 72 -9.19 -2.86 -0.82
CA ALA A 72 -7.98 -2.09 -1.08
C ALA A 72 -6.72 -2.92 -0.73
N LEU A 73 -6.72 -3.59 0.43
CA LEU A 73 -5.61 -4.49 0.82
C LEU A 73 -5.42 -5.66 -0.16
N VAL A 74 -6.51 -6.27 -0.63
CA VAL A 74 -6.43 -7.34 -1.64
C VAL A 74 -5.84 -6.83 -2.95
N LYS A 75 -6.27 -5.64 -3.41
CA LYS A 75 -5.72 -5.03 -4.62
C LYS A 75 -4.24 -4.70 -4.47
N ALA A 76 -3.83 -4.18 -3.32
CA ALA A 76 -2.42 -3.93 -3.02
C ALA A 76 -1.60 -5.22 -3.10
N GLN A 77 -2.07 -6.31 -2.46
CA GLN A 77 -1.40 -7.60 -2.56
C GLN A 77 -1.31 -8.11 -4.01
N GLN A 78 -2.36 -7.93 -4.81
CA GLN A 78 -2.36 -8.32 -6.23
C GLN A 78 -1.36 -7.50 -7.08
N LYS A 79 -1.00 -6.29 -6.65
CA LYS A 79 0.08 -5.49 -7.24
C LYS A 79 1.48 -5.98 -6.83
N GLY A 80 1.59 -6.99 -5.96
CA GLY A 80 2.86 -7.53 -5.46
C GLY A 80 3.36 -6.89 -4.17
N ILE A 81 2.56 -6.03 -3.53
CA ILE A 81 2.90 -5.41 -2.24
C ILE A 81 2.78 -6.45 -1.13
N ASP A 82 3.72 -6.49 -0.18
CA ASP A 82 3.66 -7.39 0.98
C ASP A 82 2.60 -6.89 1.97
N VAL A 83 1.51 -7.63 2.15
CA VAL A 83 0.39 -7.22 3.01
C VAL A 83 0.23 -8.17 4.18
N ARG A 84 0.45 -7.64 5.39
CA ARG A 84 0.38 -8.38 6.65
C ARG A 84 -0.64 -7.75 7.58
N VAL A 85 -1.56 -8.56 8.10
CA VAL A 85 -2.67 -8.08 8.93
C VAL A 85 -2.67 -8.76 10.29
N LEU A 86 -2.56 -7.97 11.36
CA LEU A 86 -2.73 -8.38 12.74
C LEU A 86 -4.10 -7.93 13.25
N LEU A 87 -4.95 -8.90 13.59
CA LEU A 87 -6.29 -8.62 14.14
C LEU A 87 -6.40 -9.05 15.60
N ASP A 88 -7.25 -8.38 16.37
CA ASP A 88 -7.61 -8.87 17.70
C ASP A 88 -8.34 -10.22 17.60
N GLY A 89 -7.84 -11.22 18.33
CA GLY A 89 -8.33 -12.59 18.28
C GLY A 89 -9.68 -12.79 18.97
N LYS A 90 -9.99 -12.04 20.03
CA LYS A 90 -11.29 -12.14 20.73
C LYS A 90 -12.37 -11.56 19.84
N PHE A 91 -12.18 -10.33 19.36
CA PHE A 91 -13.12 -9.63 18.49
C PHE A 91 -13.31 -10.38 17.16
N SER A 92 -12.23 -10.83 16.52
CA SER A 92 -12.32 -11.54 15.23
C SER A 92 -13.04 -12.88 15.32
N SER A 93 -13.06 -13.51 16.50
CA SER A 93 -13.76 -14.78 16.71
C SER A 93 -15.25 -14.60 17.02
N SER A 94 -15.63 -13.50 17.67
CA SER A 94 -17.03 -13.20 18.01
C SER A 94 -17.77 -12.39 16.93
N CYS A 95 -17.05 -11.68 16.06
CA CYS A 95 -17.65 -10.81 15.05
C CYS A 95 -17.91 -11.53 13.72
N LYS A 96 -19.19 -11.73 13.37
CA LYS A 96 -19.63 -12.29 12.07
C LYS A 96 -19.20 -11.46 10.86
N TYR A 97 -19.05 -10.14 11.03
CA TYR A 97 -18.75 -9.20 9.96
C TYR A 97 -17.25 -8.91 9.78
N CYS A 98 -16.40 -9.49 10.64
CA CYS A 98 -14.95 -9.36 10.54
C CYS A 98 -14.45 -9.84 9.17
N LYS A 99 -13.52 -9.08 8.57
CA LYS A 99 -12.96 -9.39 7.24
C LYS A 99 -11.82 -10.40 7.26
N LYS A 100 -11.51 -11.01 8.42
CA LYS A 100 -10.54 -12.12 8.53
C LYS A 100 -10.74 -13.18 7.43
N ARG A 101 -11.93 -13.78 7.36
CA ARG A 101 -12.22 -14.85 6.38
C ARG A 101 -12.11 -14.37 4.93
N PHE A 102 -12.50 -13.12 4.67
CA PHE A 102 -12.43 -12.52 3.34
C PHE A 102 -10.97 -12.36 2.87
N LEU A 103 -10.11 -11.87 3.76
CA LEU A 103 -8.67 -11.68 3.51
C LEU A 103 -7.95 -13.02 3.34
N CYS A 104 -8.13 -13.97 4.28
CA CYS A 104 -7.46 -15.28 4.20
C CYS A 104 -7.80 -16.04 2.91
N ARG A 105 -9.06 -15.96 2.44
CA ARG A 105 -9.48 -16.60 1.18
C ARG A 105 -8.82 -16.02 -0.08
N ARG A 106 -8.18 -14.86 0.05
CA ARG A 106 -7.49 -14.16 -1.05
C ARG A 106 -5.99 -14.16 -0.85
N ASN A 107 -5.49 -15.04 0.03
CA ASN A 107 -4.06 -15.21 0.34
C ASN A 107 -3.40 -14.02 1.04
N VAL A 108 -4.17 -13.08 1.61
CA VAL A 108 -3.62 -12.06 2.50
C VAL A 108 -3.21 -12.72 3.82
N GLU A 109 -1.98 -12.46 4.28
CA GLU A 109 -1.50 -12.97 5.55
C GLU A 109 -2.27 -12.31 6.71
N VAL A 110 -2.96 -13.13 7.52
CA VAL A 110 -3.68 -12.65 8.70
C VAL A 110 -3.27 -13.43 9.94
N ARG A 111 -2.72 -12.72 10.92
CA ARG A 111 -2.40 -13.23 12.26
C ARG A 111 -3.41 -12.70 13.26
N LEU A 112 -3.68 -13.49 14.30
CA LEU A 112 -4.53 -13.08 15.41
C LEU A 112 -3.67 -12.80 16.63
N TYR A 113 -3.74 -11.58 17.15
CA TYR A 113 -3.21 -11.25 18.46
C TYR A 113 -4.17 -11.74 19.54
N ARG A 114 -3.66 -12.49 20.52
CA ARG A 114 -4.41 -12.90 21.70
C ARG A 114 -3.70 -12.32 22.91
N SER A 115 -4.31 -11.33 23.56
CA SER A 115 -3.76 -10.80 24.81
C SER A 115 -3.67 -11.92 25.84
N PRO A 116 -2.49 -12.16 26.45
CA PRO A 116 -2.29 -13.19 27.46
C PRO A 116 -2.93 -12.83 28.80
N LEU A 117 -3.32 -11.57 28.99
CA LEU A 117 -3.96 -11.10 30.22
C LEU A 117 -5.49 -11.25 30.10
N LYS A 118 -6.05 -12.05 31.00
CA LYS A 118 -7.45 -12.04 31.42
C LYS A 118 -7.48 -11.65 32.89
#